data_AF-A0A832PDL5-F1
#
_entry.id   AF-A0A832PDL5-F1
#
_cell.length_a   1.000
_cell.length_b   1.000
_cell.length_c   1.000
_cell.angle_alpha   90.00
_cell.angle_beta   90.00
_cell.angle_gamma   90.00
#
_symmetry.space_group_name_H-M   'P 1'
#
loop_
_entity.id
_entity.type
_entity.pdbx_description
1 polymer ?
#
loop_
_entity_poly.entity_id
_entity_poly.type
_entity_poly.pdbx_seq_one_letter_code
_entity_poly.pdbx_strand_id
1 'polypeptide(L)'
;MSIEEEIEKLEKEIKEKEKIIEDLREKLWEYKGRLDELREEKKRLNKRLNELEVLKLDLKLKNIQALEDENNRLKHRAEITKRLLDEAREKIEILEKTINEFKNQKLIERLVKKEPQSLTYYKKRFKKGG
;
A
#
# COMPACT_ATOMS: atom_id res chain seq x y z
N MET A 1 65.83 -44.26 -40.76
CA MET A 1 65.64 -43.54 -39.49
C MET A 1 66.36 -44.35 -38.44
N SER A 2 67.35 -43.77 -37.76
CA SER A 2 68.00 -44.45 -36.63
C SER A 2 67.02 -44.47 -35.45
N ILE A 3 67.13 -45.49 -34.59
CA ILE A 3 66.39 -45.56 -33.32
C ILE A 3 66.60 -44.28 -32.50
N GLU A 4 67.79 -43.67 -32.59
CA GLU A 4 68.11 -42.42 -31.90
C GLU A 4 67.29 -41.22 -32.40
N GLU A 5 67.01 -41.15 -33.71
CA GLU A 5 66.21 -40.07 -34.30
C GLU A 5 64.73 -40.19 -33.87
N GLU A 6 64.24 -41.42 -33.70
CA GLU A 6 62.87 -41.70 -33.27
C GLU A 6 62.70 -41.42 -31.77
N ILE A 7 63.70 -41.72 -30.96
CA ILE A 7 63.77 -41.32 -29.54
C ILE A 7 63.75 -39.79 -29.42
N GLU A 8 64.60 -39.08 -30.14
CA GLU A 8 64.67 -37.61 -30.06
C GLU A 8 63.34 -36.94 -30.48
N LYS A 9 62.66 -37.50 -31.49
CA LYS A 9 61.35 -37.03 -31.91
C LYS A 9 60.29 -37.23 -30.81
N LEU A 10 60.24 -38.42 -30.21
CA LEU A 10 59.31 -38.72 -29.13
C LEU A 10 59.58 -37.85 -27.88
N GLU A 11 60.84 -37.57 -27.55
CA GLU A 11 61.20 -36.66 -26.46
C GLU A 11 60.70 -35.23 -26.71
N LYS A 12 60.79 -34.73 -27.95
CA LYS A 12 60.24 -33.42 -28.32
C LYS A 12 58.72 -33.40 -28.20
N GLU A 13 58.03 -34.43 -28.68
CA GLU A 13 56.58 -34.55 -28.55
C GLU A 13 56.12 -34.63 -27.09
N ILE A 14 56.87 -35.33 -26.23
CA ILE A 14 56.60 -35.38 -24.78
C ILE A 14 56.70 -33.99 -24.17
N LYS A 15 57.82 -33.28 -24.42
CA LYS A 15 58.01 -31.92 -23.89
C LYS A 15 56.93 -30.94 -24.35
N GLU A 16 56.51 -31.03 -25.61
CA GLU A 16 55.44 -30.18 -26.14
C GLU A 16 54.09 -30.50 -25.48
N LYS A 17 53.77 -31.79 -25.30
CA LYS A 17 52.55 -32.21 -24.59
C LYS A 17 52.57 -31.80 -23.12
N GLU A 18 53.71 -31.90 -22.43
CA GLU A 18 53.87 -31.45 -21.05
C GLU A 18 53.61 -29.95 -20.91
N LYS A 19 54.15 -29.14 -21.82
CA LYS A 19 53.88 -27.70 -21.86
C LYS A 19 52.40 -27.39 -22.07
N ILE A 20 51.74 -28.09 -23.00
CA ILE A 20 50.29 -27.93 -23.22
C ILE A 20 49.50 -28.30 -21.96
N ILE A 21 49.89 -29.37 -21.25
CA ILE A 21 49.25 -29.78 -19.99
C ILE A 21 49.39 -28.68 -18.93
N GLU A 22 50.57 -28.06 -18.82
CA GLU A 22 50.82 -26.96 -17.89
C GLU A 22 49.94 -25.73 -18.22
N ASP A 23 49.94 -25.29 -19.48
CA ASP A 23 49.10 -24.17 -19.95
C ASP A 23 47.60 -24.43 -19.69
N LEU A 24 47.13 -25.66 -19.89
CA LEU A 24 45.75 -26.05 -19.63
C LEU A 24 45.43 -26.06 -18.13
N ARG A 25 46.37 -26.47 -17.28
CA ARG A 25 46.19 -26.44 -15.82
C ARG A 25 46.09 -25.01 -15.30
N GLU A 26 46.92 -24.10 -15.81
CA GLU A 26 46.84 -22.68 -15.46
C GLU A 26 45.48 -22.08 -15.83
N LYS A 27 45.04 -22.27 -17.09
CA LYS A 27 43.72 -21.81 -17.54
C LYS A 27 42.58 -22.39 -16.70
N LEU A 28 42.67 -23.67 -16.35
CA LEU A 28 41.65 -24.32 -15.53
C LEU A 28 41.60 -23.74 -14.12
N TRP A 29 42.74 -23.36 -13.56
CA TRP A 29 42.82 -22.68 -12.26
C TRP A 29 42.21 -21.27 -12.32
N GLU A 30 42.54 -20.49 -13.36
CA GLU A 30 41.95 -19.17 -13.59
C GLU A 30 40.42 -19.25 -13.73
N TYR A 31 39.92 -20.17 -14.55
CA TYR A 31 38.47 -20.34 -14.73
C TYR A 31 37.76 -20.78 -13.46
N LYS A 32 38.40 -21.61 -12.62
CA LYS A 32 37.85 -21.95 -11.30
C LYS A 32 37.75 -20.72 -10.41
N GLY A 33 38.79 -19.90 -10.34
CA GLY A 33 38.79 -18.66 -9.56
C GLY A 33 37.65 -17.73 -9.99
N ARG A 34 37.53 -17.50 -11.31
CA ARG A 34 36.46 -16.67 -11.87
C ARG A 34 35.06 -17.24 -11.61
N LEU A 35 34.91 -18.57 -11.65
CA LEU A 35 33.63 -19.22 -11.34
C LEU A 35 33.23 -19.00 -9.88
N ASP A 36 34.18 -19.07 -8.95
CA ASP A 36 33.92 -18.85 -7.53
C ASP A 36 33.57 -17.37 -7.24
N GLU A 37 34.26 -16.42 -7.89
CA GLU A 37 33.90 -14.99 -7.83
C GLU A 37 32.48 -14.74 -8.33
N LEU A 38 32.11 -15.30 -9.48
CA LEU A 38 30.76 -15.18 -10.05
C LEU A 38 29.70 -15.81 -9.14
N ARG A 39 30.02 -16.92 -8.47
CA ARG A 39 29.12 -17.54 -7.49
C ARG A 39 28.89 -16.64 -6.29
N GLU A 40 29.94 -16.00 -5.77
CA GLU A 40 29.81 -15.07 -4.65
C GLU A 40 29.10 -13.77 -5.03
N GLU A 41 29.35 -13.23 -6.23
CA GLU A 41 28.59 -12.11 -6.76
C GLU A 41 27.11 -12.45 -6.91
N LYS A 42 26.78 -13.62 -7.49
CA LYS A 42 25.39 -14.09 -7.59
C LYS A 42 24.71 -14.19 -6.22
N LYS A 43 25.39 -14.73 -5.20
CA LYS A 43 24.87 -14.79 -3.83
C LYS A 43 24.58 -13.39 -3.27
N ARG A 44 25.52 -12.45 -3.43
CA ARG A 44 25.35 -11.06 -2.98
C ARG A 44 24.19 -10.36 -3.68
N LEU A 45 24.07 -10.51 -5.00
CA LEU A 45 22.97 -9.96 -5.79
C LEU A 45 21.61 -10.54 -5.37
N ASN A 46 21.52 -11.86 -5.16
CA ASN A 46 20.29 -12.49 -4.69
C ASN A 46 19.87 -11.97 -3.31
N LYS A 47 20.83 -11.79 -2.38
CA LYS A 47 20.54 -11.20 -1.07
C LYS A 47 19.99 -9.78 -1.22
N ARG A 48 20.61 -8.98 -2.08
CA ARG A 48 20.18 -7.60 -2.31
C ARG A 48 18.81 -7.51 -2.98
N LEU A 49 18.52 -8.43 -3.91
CA LEU A 49 17.22 -8.53 -4.54
C LEU A 49 16.13 -8.81 -3.50
N ASN A 50 16.35 -9.80 -2.63
CA ASN A 50 15.41 -10.14 -1.55
C ASN A 50 15.17 -8.95 -0.60
N GLU A 51 16.21 -8.21 -0.22
CA GLU A 51 16.09 -7.01 0.61
C GLU A 51 15.20 -5.95 -0.06
N LEU A 52 15.39 -5.72 -1.36
CA LEU A 52 14.60 -4.75 -2.12
C LEU A 52 13.15 -5.19 -2.29
N GLU A 53 12.89 -6.48 -2.47
CA GLU A 53 11.54 -7.03 -2.53
C GLU A 53 10.78 -6.82 -1.21
N VAL A 54 11.42 -7.09 -0.08
CA VAL A 54 10.84 -6.83 1.26
C VAL A 54 10.53 -5.34 1.43
N LEU A 55 11.49 -4.45 1.12
CA LEU A 55 11.28 -3.00 1.22
C LEU A 55 10.12 -2.52 0.34
N LYS A 56 9.98 -3.07 -0.87
CA LYS A 56 8.89 -2.75 -1.79
C LYS A 56 7.53 -3.17 -1.20
N LEU A 57 7.46 -4.34 -0.57
CA LEU A 57 6.24 -4.81 0.08
C LEU A 57 5.87 -3.93 1.29
N ASP A 58 6.84 -3.57 2.12
CA ASP A 58 6.63 -2.71 3.29
C ASP A 58 6.10 -1.32 2.89
N LEU A 59 6.67 -0.72 1.84
CA LEU A 59 6.19 0.57 1.33
C LEU A 59 4.76 0.48 0.79
N LYS A 60 4.44 -0.60 0.06
CA LYS A 60 3.07 -0.84 -0.42
C LYS A 60 2.10 -1.01 0.74
N LEU A 61 2.47 -1.76 1.77
CA LEU A 61 1.64 -1.99 2.95
C LEU A 61 1.37 -0.67 3.69
N LYS A 62 2.40 0.16 3.90
CA LYS A 62 2.25 1.49 4.52
C LYS A 62 1.29 2.39 3.74
N ASN A 63 1.40 2.39 2.40
CA ASN A 63 0.50 3.18 1.56
C ASN A 63 -0.95 2.69 1.66
N ILE A 64 -1.17 1.37 1.69
CA ILE A 64 -2.50 0.78 1.86
C ILE A 64 -3.10 1.18 3.22
N GLN A 65 -2.32 1.05 4.30
CA GLN A 65 -2.77 1.43 5.64
C GLN A 65 -3.14 2.91 5.74
N ALA A 66 -2.34 3.80 5.16
CA ALA A 66 -2.64 5.23 5.14
C ALA A 66 -3.94 5.54 4.39
N LEU A 67 -4.18 4.87 3.26
CA LEU A 67 -5.41 5.00 2.48
C LEU A 67 -6.63 4.44 3.24
N GLU A 68 -6.48 3.32 3.94
CA GLU A 68 -7.54 2.76 4.79
C GLU A 68 -7.92 3.70 5.94
N ASP A 69 -6.92 4.27 6.62
CA ASP A 69 -7.13 5.25 7.68
C ASP A 69 -7.85 6.51 7.18
N GLU A 70 -7.42 7.03 6.03
CA GLU A 70 -8.07 8.18 5.40
C GLU A 70 -9.52 7.87 5.01
N ASN A 71 -9.75 6.71 4.38
CA ASN A 71 -11.10 6.26 4.01
C ASN A 71 -12.01 6.13 5.24
N ASN A 72 -11.52 5.55 6.33
CA ASN A 72 -12.28 5.41 7.58
C ASN A 72 -12.63 6.78 8.18
N ARG A 73 -11.69 7.73 8.18
CA ARG A 73 -11.95 9.11 8.62
C ARG A 73 -13.00 9.79 7.75
N LEU A 74 -12.91 9.64 6.43
CA LEU A 74 -13.87 10.22 5.49
C LEU A 74 -15.26 9.61 5.65
N LYS A 75 -15.36 8.28 5.79
CA LYS A 75 -16.63 7.59 6.08
C LYS A 75 -17.27 8.12 7.35
N HIS A 76 -16.51 8.22 8.43
CA HIS A 76 -17.03 8.74 9.70
C HIS A 76 -17.53 10.19 9.58
N ARG A 77 -16.77 11.05 8.88
CA ARG A 77 -17.19 12.43 8.60
C ARG A 77 -18.46 12.48 7.75
N ALA A 78 -18.57 11.61 6.75
CA ALA A 78 -19.76 11.53 5.90
C ALA A 78 -20.99 11.11 6.70
N GLU A 79 -20.85 10.14 7.61
CA GLU A 79 -21.93 9.71 8.51
C GLU A 79 -22.39 10.82 9.45
N ILE A 80 -21.45 11.55 10.09
CA ILE A 80 -21.78 12.70 10.93
C ILE A 80 -22.49 13.77 10.10
N THR A 81 -21.95 14.10 8.93
CA THR A 81 -22.51 15.14 8.06
C THR A 81 -23.92 14.76 7.61
N LYS A 82 -24.15 13.49 7.26
CA LYS A 82 -25.47 12.97 6.92
C LYS A 82 -26.44 13.13 8.08
N ARG A 83 -26.03 12.75 9.31
CA ARG A 83 -26.87 12.90 10.50
C ARG A 83 -27.25 14.37 10.75
N LEU A 84 -26.29 15.28 10.66
CA LEU A 84 -26.54 16.71 10.82
C LEU A 84 -27.49 17.26 9.72
N LEU A 85 -27.35 16.78 8.48
CA LEU A 85 -28.23 17.15 7.39
C LEU A 85 -29.65 16.64 7.60
N ASP A 86 -29.80 15.39 8.04
CA ASP A 86 -31.09 14.78 8.36
C ASP A 86 -31.78 15.53 9.52
N GLU A 87 -31.03 15.90 10.58
CA GLU A 87 -31.54 16.74 11.67
C GLU A 87 -31.95 18.15 11.19
N ALA A 88 -31.17 18.76 10.30
CA ALA A 88 -31.50 20.07 9.73
C ALA A 88 -32.78 20.01 8.88
N ARG A 89 -32.94 18.96 8.07
CA ARG A 89 -34.17 18.69 7.30
C ARG A 89 -35.37 18.50 8.22
N GLU A 90 -35.23 17.70 9.28
CA GLU A 90 -36.29 17.49 10.28
C GLU A 90 -36.70 18.84 10.91
N LYS A 91 -35.73 19.68 11.30
CA LYS A 91 -35.98 21.03 11.84
C LYS A 91 -36.76 21.90 10.87
N ILE A 92 -36.38 21.93 9.59
CA ILE A 92 -37.06 22.73 8.57
C ILE A 92 -38.51 22.28 8.41
N GLU A 93 -38.76 20.97 8.26
CA GLU A 93 -40.11 20.43 8.07
C GLU A 93 -41.04 20.79 9.24
N ILE A 94 -40.55 20.71 10.47
CA ILE A 94 -41.34 21.05 11.65
C ILE A 94 -41.62 22.56 11.72
N LEU A 95 -40.63 23.40 11.41
CA LEU A 95 -40.81 24.84 11.38
C LEU A 95 -41.81 25.27 10.29
N GLU A 96 -41.79 24.63 9.12
CA GLU A 96 -42.79 24.84 8.06
C GLU A 96 -44.20 24.47 8.55
N LYS A 97 -44.36 23.33 9.23
CA LYS A 97 -45.62 22.94 9.87
C LYS A 97 -46.07 23.97 10.91
N THR A 98 -45.14 24.46 11.74
CA THR A 98 -45.43 25.52 12.73
C THR A 98 -45.91 26.81 12.09
N ILE A 99 -45.24 27.26 11.03
CA ILE A 99 -45.65 28.45 10.28
C ILE A 99 -47.07 28.25 9.71
N ASN A 100 -47.35 27.09 9.13
CA ASN A 100 -48.67 26.78 8.56
C ASN A 100 -49.76 26.70 9.64
N GLU A 101 -49.49 26.09 10.79
CA GLU A 101 -50.41 26.06 11.93
C GLU A 101 -50.71 27.48 12.44
N PHE A 102 -49.71 28.35 12.57
CA PHE A 102 -49.92 29.76 12.93
C PHE A 102 -50.73 30.55 11.90
N LYS A 103 -50.48 30.32 10.60
CA LYS A 103 -51.25 30.95 9.51
C LYS A 103 -52.72 30.56 9.54
N ASN A 104 -53.02 29.31 9.84
CA ASN A 104 -54.38 28.76 9.86
C ASN A 104 -55.08 28.89 11.22
N GLN A 105 -54.43 29.48 12.23
CA GLN A 105 -54.95 29.61 13.59
C GLN A 105 -56.12 30.58 13.67
N LYS A 106 -57.21 30.17 14.33
CA LYS A 106 -58.41 31.01 14.50
C LYS A 106 -58.17 32.14 15.53
N LEU A 107 -58.88 33.26 15.38
CA LEU A 107 -58.80 34.44 16.25
C LEU A 107 -58.98 34.10 17.74
N ILE A 108 -59.94 33.22 18.08
CA ILE A 108 -60.18 32.78 19.46
C ILE A 108 -58.97 32.01 20.02
N GLU A 109 -58.35 31.13 19.23
CA GLU A 109 -57.18 30.36 19.67
C GLU A 109 -55.96 31.23 19.93
N ARG A 110 -55.81 32.34 19.19
CA ARG A 110 -54.79 33.37 19.44
C ARG A 110 -55.04 34.11 20.75
N LEU A 111 -56.30 34.43 21.05
CA LEU A 111 -56.69 35.11 22.29
C LEU A 111 -56.40 34.25 23.54
N VAL A 112 -56.60 32.94 23.47
CA VAL A 112 -56.25 32.01 24.59
C VAL A 112 -54.77 31.60 24.61
N LYS A 113 -53.91 32.21 23.78
CA LYS A 113 -52.47 31.90 23.65
C LYS A 113 -52.16 30.41 23.44
N LYS A 114 -53.02 29.70 22.70
CA LYS A 114 -52.81 28.28 22.39
C LYS A 114 -51.62 28.15 21.44
N GLU A 115 -50.54 27.50 21.89
CA GLU A 115 -49.38 27.24 21.02
C GLU A 115 -49.69 26.13 20.01
N PRO A 116 -49.14 26.23 18.78
CA PRO A 116 -49.21 25.15 17.80
C PRO A 116 -48.56 23.86 18.34
N GLN A 117 -49.11 22.71 17.94
CA GLN A 117 -48.60 21.42 18.40
C GLN A 117 -47.20 21.14 17.85
N SER A 118 -46.95 21.52 16.60
CA SER A 118 -45.63 21.44 15.97
C SER A 118 -44.58 22.28 16.70
N LEU A 119 -44.95 23.45 17.23
CA LEU A 119 -44.06 24.29 18.04
C LEU A 119 -43.71 23.61 19.37
N THR A 120 -44.69 22.96 19.99
CA THR A 120 -44.48 22.18 21.21
C THR A 120 -43.55 20.99 20.96
N TYR A 121 -43.74 20.29 19.83
CA TYR A 121 -42.86 19.19 19.40
C TYR A 121 -41.43 19.68 19.14
N TYR A 122 -41.27 20.78 18.39
CA TYR A 122 -39.98 21.41 18.13
C TYR A 122 -39.21 21.71 19.42
N LYS A 123 -39.87 22.36 20.39
CA LYS A 123 -39.25 22.70 21.68
C LYS A 123 -38.81 21.44 22.45
N LYS A 124 -39.62 20.37 22.44
CA LYS A 124 -39.26 19.11 23.11
C LYS A 124 -38.09 18.40 22.43
N ARG A 125 -38.08 18.35 21.09
CA ARG A 125 -37.10 17.62 20.28
C ARG A 125 -35.73 18.29 20.23
N PHE A 126 -35.68 19.62 20.17
CA PHE A 126 -34.44 20.37 19.90
C PHE A 126 -34.02 21.36 20.99
N LYS A 127 -34.89 21.70 21.96
CA LYS A 127 -34.59 22.73 22.98
C LYS A 127 -34.16 22.17 24.35
N LYS A 128 -34.11 20.84 24.51
CA LYS A 128 -33.71 20.16 25.76
C LYS A 128 -32.28 19.57 25.77
N GLY A 129 -31.45 19.88 24.77
CA GLY A 129 -30.09 19.32 24.66
C GLY A 129 -29.06 20.33 24.17
N GLY A 130 -29.07 21.54 24.76
CA GLY A 130 -27.95 22.49 24.69
C GLY A 130 -27.13 22.43 25.96
#